data_AF-A0A931FPR6-F1
#
_entry.id   AF-A0A931FPR6-F1
#
_cell.length_a   1.000
_cell.length_b   1.000
_cell.length_c   1.000
_cell.angle_alpha   90.00
_cell.angle_beta   90.00
_cell.angle_gamma   90.00
#
_symmetry.space_group_name_H-M   'P 1'
#
loop_
_entity.id
_entity.type
_entity.pdbx_description
1 polymer ?
#
loop_
_entity_poly.entity_id
_entity_poly.type
_entity_poly.pdbx_seq_one_letter_code
_entity_poly.pdbx_strand_id
1 'polypeptide(L)'
;MIDTRTAPYAALVLRVTLGILFLAHAGLKIFVFTPAGTAQFFGSLGLPPTLAYLTILAEVAGGVALILGFLTRWAALALIPILLGAIFTVHGPAGFFFNNPNGGWEYLAFWIAALVVQALLGDGAYALSTGSAKTSGSLSARSA
;
A
#
# COMPACT_ATOMS: atom_id res chain seq x y z
N MET A 1 -17.35 -15.03 -12.49
CA MET A 1 -16.61 -14.62 -13.71
C MET A 1 -16.02 -13.24 -13.48
N ILE A 2 -14.78 -12.98 -13.91
CA ILE A 2 -14.17 -11.63 -13.92
C ILE A 2 -14.38 -11.04 -15.32
N ASP A 3 -14.89 -9.80 -15.42
CA ASP A 3 -14.97 -9.08 -16.69
C ASP A 3 -13.59 -8.51 -17.04
N THR A 4 -12.94 -9.10 -18.04
CA THR A 4 -11.58 -8.75 -18.44
C THR A 4 -11.48 -7.37 -19.10
N ARG A 5 -12.59 -6.77 -19.54
CA ARG A 5 -12.60 -5.43 -20.14
C ARG A 5 -12.48 -4.34 -19.08
N THR A 6 -13.04 -4.56 -17.89
CA THR A 6 -13.07 -3.59 -16.80
C THR A 6 -12.09 -3.90 -15.68
N ALA A 7 -11.62 -5.15 -15.56
CA ALA A 7 -10.65 -5.56 -14.54
C ALA A 7 -9.36 -4.71 -14.50
N PRO A 8 -8.73 -4.31 -15.62
CA PRO A 8 -7.55 -3.44 -15.57
C PRO A 8 -7.82 -2.06 -14.94
N TYR A 9 -9.03 -1.51 -15.14
CA TYR A 9 -9.44 -0.24 -14.54
C TYR A 9 -9.78 -0.38 -13.05
N ALA A 10 -10.38 -1.51 -12.65
CA ALA A 10 -10.57 -1.81 -11.23
C ALA A 10 -9.22 -1.87 -10.49
N ALA A 11 -8.22 -2.54 -11.07
CA ALA A 11 -6.87 -2.56 -10.54
C ALA A 11 -6.24 -1.16 -10.50
N LEU A 12 -6.43 -0.32 -11.52
CA LEU A 12 -5.94 1.07 -11.52
C LEU A 12 -6.55 1.88 -10.37
N VAL A 13 -7.87 1.83 -10.17
CA VAL A 13 -8.55 2.58 -9.11
C VAL A 13 -8.02 2.18 -7.75
N LEU A 14 -7.91 0.87 -7.50
CA LEU A 14 -7.34 0.36 -6.26
C LEU A 14 -5.89 0.83 -6.07
N ARG A 15 -5.05 0.67 -7.11
CA ARG A 15 -3.63 1.04 -7.10
C ARG A 15 -3.39 2.50 -6.75
N VAL A 16 -4.09 3.41 -7.43
CA VAL A 16 -3.96 4.85 -7.23
C VAL A 16 -4.48 5.25 -5.85
N THR A 17 -5.62 4.68 -5.42
CA THR A 17 -6.17 4.93 -4.09
C THR A 17 -5.18 4.53 -2.99
N LEU A 18 -4.63 3.32 -3.06
CA LEU A 18 -3.63 2.83 -2.10
C LEU A 18 -2.39 3.74 -2.07
N GLY A 19 -1.90 4.15 -3.24
CA GLY A 19 -0.75 5.04 -3.34
C GLY A 19 -1.01 6.42 -2.72
N ILE A 20 -2.17 7.03 -3.01
CA ILE A 20 -2.57 8.32 -2.41
C ILE A 20 -2.67 8.21 -0.89
N LEU A 21 -3.24 7.14 -0.36
CA LEU A 21 -3.37 6.95 1.09
C LEU A 21 -1.99 6.85 1.77
N PHE A 22 -1.02 6.16 1.17
CA PHE A 22 0.36 6.13 1.68
C PHE A 22 1.02 7.50 1.62
N LEU A 23 0.84 8.26 0.53
CA LEU A 23 1.37 9.62 0.43
C LEU A 23 0.72 10.58 1.44
N ALA A 24 -0.56 10.41 1.74
CA ALA A 24 -1.23 11.18 2.79
C ALA A 24 -0.62 10.88 4.18
N HIS A 25 -0.37 9.60 4.48
CA HIS A 25 0.26 9.19 5.75
C HIS A 25 1.73 9.61 5.84
N ALA A 26 2.47 9.59 4.74
CA ALA A 26 3.80 10.16 4.68
C ALA A 26 3.75 11.69 4.86
N GLY A 27 2.76 12.35 4.26
CA GLY A 27 2.52 13.79 4.40
C GLY A 27 2.29 14.21 5.85
N LEU A 28 1.52 13.44 6.62
CA LEU A 28 1.40 13.66 8.07
C LEU A 28 2.76 13.62 8.76
N LYS A 29 3.59 12.63 8.44
CA LYS A 29 4.93 12.48 9.05
C LYS A 29 5.91 13.57 8.61
N ILE A 30 5.81 14.07 7.38
CA ILE A 30 6.73 15.09 6.84
C ILE A 30 6.31 16.51 7.24
N PHE A 31 5.02 16.84 7.12
CA PHE A 31 4.55 18.21 7.21
C PHE A 31 3.83 18.55 8.51
N VAL A 32 3.22 17.56 9.19
CA VAL A 32 2.47 17.80 10.45
C VAL A 32 3.32 17.47 11.65
N PHE A 33 3.78 16.22 11.77
CA PHE A 33 4.68 15.81 12.85
C PHE A 33 6.10 16.32 12.65
N THR A 34 6.50 16.56 11.40
CA THR A 34 7.89 16.66 10.94
C THR A 34 8.67 15.34 11.11
N PRO A 35 9.75 15.11 10.32
CA PRO A 35 10.55 13.90 10.48
C PRO A 35 11.13 13.73 11.89
N ALA A 36 11.54 14.84 12.53
CA ALA A 36 12.03 14.84 13.90
C ALA A 36 10.93 14.46 14.91
N GLY A 37 9.73 15.04 14.78
CA GLY A 37 8.61 14.69 15.66
C GLY A 37 8.12 13.25 15.44
N THR A 38 8.15 12.74 14.21
CA THR A 38 7.86 11.33 13.92
C THR A 38 8.90 10.41 14.58
N ALA A 39 10.18 10.77 14.54
CA ALA A 39 11.24 10.02 15.22
C ALA A 39 11.06 10.01 16.75
N GLN A 40 10.67 11.15 17.33
CA GLN A 40 10.33 11.23 18.77
C GLN A 40 9.11 10.37 19.11
N PHE A 41 8.07 10.39 18.28
CA PHE A 41 6.89 9.54 18.44
C PHE A 41 7.27 8.05 18.42
N PHE A 42 8.09 7.61 17.47
CA PHE A 42 8.60 6.23 17.43
C PHE A 42 9.39 5.88 18.70
N GLY A 43 10.23 6.80 19.19
CA GLY A 43 10.91 6.64 20.48
C GLY A 43 9.96 6.43 21.65
N SER A 44 8.84 7.17 21.70
CA SER A 44 7.82 7.00 22.75
C SER A 44 7.11 5.64 22.72
N LEU A 45 7.10 4.97 21.56
CA LEU A 45 6.59 3.61 21.38
C LEU A 45 7.65 2.53 21.70
N GLY A 46 8.86 2.92 22.11
CA GLY A 46 9.98 2.00 22.33
C GLY A 46 10.66 1.51 21.04
N LEU A 47 10.34 2.11 19.89
CA LEU A 47 10.99 1.80 18.61
C LEU A 47 12.26 2.63 18.42
N PRO A 48 13.27 2.13 17.68
CA PRO A 48 14.39 2.95 17.25
C PRO A 48 13.90 4.18 16.47
N PRO A 49 14.24 5.42 16.89
CA PRO A 49 13.78 6.64 16.22
C PRO A 49 14.18 6.71 14.74
N THR A 50 15.28 6.05 14.36
CA THR A 50 15.75 5.95 12.97
C THR A 50 14.76 5.25 12.04
N LEU A 51 13.90 4.35 12.56
CA LEU A 51 12.87 3.69 11.78
C LEU A 51 11.86 4.67 11.20
N ALA A 52 11.63 5.83 11.83
CA ALA A 52 10.71 6.84 11.32
C ALA A 52 11.11 7.32 9.91
N TYR A 53 12.40 7.54 9.67
CA TYR A 53 12.90 7.98 8.37
C TYR A 53 12.78 6.89 7.31
N LEU A 54 13.02 5.62 7.70
CA LEU A 54 12.83 4.48 6.81
C LEU A 54 11.35 4.28 6.45
N THR A 55 10.46 4.43 7.43
CA THR A 55 9.01 4.39 7.20
C THR A 55 8.57 5.50 6.25
N ILE A 56 9.00 6.76 6.48
CA ILE A 56 8.69 7.88 5.59
C ILE A 56 9.17 7.59 4.17
N LEU A 57 10.42 7.17 4.00
CA LEU A 57 10.99 6.86 2.69
C LEU A 57 10.19 5.75 1.99
N ALA A 58 9.85 4.68 2.71
CA ALA A 58 9.11 3.56 2.16
C ALA A 58 7.67 3.92 1.78
N GLU A 59 6.97 4.72 2.60
CA GLU A 59 5.62 5.20 2.28
C GLU A 59 5.61 6.13 1.06
N VAL A 60 6.59 7.05 0.96
CA VAL A 60 6.72 7.93 -0.21
C VAL A 60 7.07 7.12 -1.46
N ALA A 61 8.13 6.32 -1.41
CA ALA A 61 8.58 5.54 -2.56
C ALA A 61 7.54 4.52 -3.01
N GLY A 62 6.93 3.79 -2.07
CA GLY A 62 5.87 2.83 -2.34
C GLY A 62 4.59 3.50 -2.84
N GLY A 63 4.19 4.63 -2.25
CA GLY A 63 3.03 5.40 -2.70
C GLY A 63 3.19 5.91 -4.13
N VAL A 64 4.34 6.50 -4.46
CA VAL A 64 4.66 6.94 -5.83
C VAL A 64 4.72 5.76 -6.79
N ALA A 65 5.40 4.67 -6.42
CA ALA A 65 5.50 3.47 -7.25
C ALA A 65 4.13 2.87 -7.58
N LEU A 66 3.21 2.81 -6.60
CA LEU A 66 1.83 2.40 -6.81
C LEU A 66 1.11 3.36 -7.77
N ILE A 67 1.14 4.67 -7.55
CA ILE A 67 0.44 5.62 -8.44
C ILE A 67 0.90 5.46 -9.90
N LEU A 68 2.21 5.39 -10.12
CA LEU A 68 2.82 5.22 -11.44
C LEU A 68 2.60 3.82 -12.03
N GLY A 69 2.22 2.83 -11.23
CA GLY A 69 2.16 1.44 -11.66
C GLY A 69 3.53 0.85 -11.99
N PHE A 70 4.57 1.26 -11.27
CA PHE A 70 5.93 0.77 -11.41
C PHE A 70 6.22 -0.28 -10.34
N LEU A 71 6.56 -1.51 -10.74
CA LEU A 71 6.76 -2.65 -9.85
C LEU A 71 5.59 -2.86 -8.86
N THR A 72 4.34 -2.68 -9.32
CA THR A 72 3.14 -2.59 -8.48
C THR A 72 3.03 -3.71 -7.45
N ARG A 73 3.26 -4.96 -7.88
CA ARG A 73 3.20 -6.14 -7.01
C ARG A 73 4.18 -6.03 -5.84
N TRP A 74 5.41 -5.65 -6.12
CA TRP A 74 6.45 -5.56 -5.11
C TRP A 74 6.27 -4.35 -4.21
N ALA A 75 5.86 -3.20 -4.78
CA ALA A 75 5.50 -2.01 -4.01
C ALA A 75 4.36 -2.30 -3.02
N ALA A 76 3.30 -2.97 -3.48
CA ALA A 76 2.16 -3.34 -2.64
C ALA A 76 2.59 -4.24 -1.46
N LEU A 77 3.39 -5.27 -1.73
CA LEU A 77 3.87 -6.20 -0.70
C LEU A 77 4.86 -5.54 0.28
N ALA A 78 5.73 -4.65 -0.21
CA ALA A 78 6.72 -3.95 0.62
C ALA A 78 6.09 -2.97 1.61
N LEU A 79 4.87 -2.49 1.35
CA LEU A 79 4.14 -1.58 2.22
C LEU A 79 3.38 -2.30 3.35
N ILE A 80 3.13 -3.60 3.25
CA ILE A 80 2.42 -4.39 4.27
C ILE A 80 3.12 -4.35 5.65
N PRO A 81 4.45 -4.55 5.76
CA PRO A 81 5.15 -4.48 7.04
C PRO A 81 4.96 -3.15 7.80
N ILE A 82 4.76 -2.03 7.09
CA ILE A 82 4.51 -0.72 7.70
C ILE A 82 3.16 -0.72 8.42
N LEU A 83 2.12 -1.22 7.75
CA LEU A 83 0.78 -1.33 8.33
C LEU A 83 0.76 -2.33 9.49
N LEU A 84 1.44 -3.47 9.36
CA LEU A 84 1.59 -4.41 10.47
C LEU A 84 2.29 -3.77 11.67
N GLY A 85 3.37 -3.01 11.43
CA GLY A 85 4.05 -2.24 12.47
C GLY A 85 3.09 -1.30 13.20
N ALA A 86 2.29 -0.52 12.47
CA ALA A 86 1.29 0.39 13.04
C ALA A 86 0.17 -0.35 13.80
N ILE A 87 -0.25 -1.53 13.33
CA ILE A 87 -1.18 -2.39 14.10
C ILE A 87 -0.53 -2.79 15.42
N PHE A 88 0.68 -3.33 15.42
CA PHE A 88 1.27 -3.87 16.65
C PHE A 88 1.66 -2.79 17.66
N THR A 89 2.03 -1.59 17.21
CA THR A 89 2.60 -0.56 18.09
C THR A 89 1.60 0.52 18.50
N VAL A 90 0.58 0.80 17.67
CA VAL A 90 -0.36 1.91 17.92
C VAL A 90 -1.80 1.42 18.08
N HIS A 91 -2.31 0.67 17.09
CA HIS A 91 -3.76 0.42 16.98
C HIS A 91 -4.23 -0.89 17.61
N GLY A 92 -3.33 -1.85 17.80
CA GLY A 92 -3.61 -3.16 18.39
C GLY A 92 -4.18 -3.06 19.81
N PRO A 93 -3.55 -2.29 20.72
CA PRO A 93 -4.08 -2.07 22.07
C PRO A 93 -5.46 -1.40 22.10
N ALA A 94 -5.83 -0.64 21.06
CA ALA A 94 -7.13 0.01 20.95
C ALA A 94 -8.26 -0.94 20.52
N GLY A 95 -7.96 -2.20 20.17
CA GLY A 95 -8.95 -3.20 19.73
C GLY A 95 -9.33 -3.07 18.26
N PHE A 96 -10.40 -3.76 17.85
CA PHE A 96 -10.74 -3.91 16.43
C PHE A 96 -11.27 -2.62 15.80
N PHE A 97 -12.37 -2.06 16.33
CA PHE A 97 -13.15 -1.03 15.64
C PHE A 97 -12.41 0.29 15.43
N PHE A 98 -12.46 0.83 14.21
CA PHE A 98 -11.76 2.07 13.86
C PHE A 98 -12.18 3.29 14.70
N ASN A 99 -13.38 3.28 15.29
CA ASN A 99 -13.91 4.37 16.10
C ASN A 99 -13.60 4.24 17.60
N ASN A 100 -12.83 3.23 18.02
CA ASN A 100 -12.35 3.14 19.39
C ASN A 100 -11.42 4.33 19.74
N PRO A 101 -11.25 4.67 21.03
CA PRO A 101 -10.25 5.66 21.43
C PRO A 101 -8.87 5.30 20.87
N ASN A 102 -8.19 6.27 20.24
CA ASN A 102 -6.92 6.11 19.51
C ASN A 102 -7.00 5.32 18.18
N GLY A 103 -8.20 4.93 17.74
CA GLY A 103 -8.48 4.21 16.50
C GLY A 103 -8.07 2.75 16.55
N GLY A 104 -9.01 1.83 16.38
CA GLY A 104 -8.71 0.39 16.28
C GLY A 104 -8.09 -0.03 14.96
N TRP A 105 -7.64 -1.29 14.88
CA TRP A 105 -6.85 -1.80 13.76
C TRP A 105 -7.65 -2.25 12.52
N GLU A 106 -8.98 -2.24 12.56
CA GLU A 106 -9.89 -2.66 11.47
C GLU A 106 -9.50 -2.05 10.11
N TYR A 107 -9.28 -0.73 10.06
CA TYR A 107 -8.96 -0.04 8.83
C TYR A 107 -7.60 -0.46 8.26
N LEU A 108 -6.60 -0.70 9.12
CA LEU A 108 -5.27 -1.15 8.69
C LEU A 108 -5.33 -2.58 8.16
N ALA A 109 -6.12 -3.47 8.77
CA ALA A 109 -6.32 -4.82 8.27
C ALA A 109 -7.02 -4.83 6.92
N PHE A 110 -8.04 -3.98 6.73
CA PHE A 110 -8.67 -3.78 5.42
C PHE A 110 -7.64 -3.30 4.38
N TRP A 111 -6.80 -2.33 4.74
CA TRP A 111 -5.78 -1.81 3.84
C TRP A 111 -4.73 -2.88 3.47
N ILE A 112 -4.31 -3.73 4.42
CA ILE A 112 -3.43 -4.88 4.13
C ILE A 112 -4.11 -5.84 3.14
N ALA A 113 -5.38 -6.19 3.34
CA ALA A 113 -6.11 -7.04 2.42
C ALA A 113 -6.19 -6.40 1.01
N ALA A 114 -6.42 -5.10 0.94
CA ALA A 114 -6.44 -4.33 -0.31
C ALA A 114 -5.06 -4.34 -1.03
N LEU A 115 -3.95 -4.24 -0.29
CA LEU A 115 -2.60 -4.39 -0.85
C LEU A 115 -2.35 -5.79 -1.39
N VAL A 116 -2.80 -6.84 -0.69
CA VAL A 116 -2.72 -8.22 -1.17
C VAL A 116 -3.53 -8.38 -2.45
N VAL A 117 -4.76 -7.85 -2.49
CA VAL A 117 -5.59 -7.85 -3.70
C VAL A 117 -4.88 -7.13 -4.85
N GLN A 118 -4.30 -5.95 -4.62
CA GLN A 118 -3.55 -5.22 -5.64
C GLN A 118 -2.35 -6.03 -6.16
N ALA A 119 -1.60 -6.68 -5.26
CA ALA A 119 -0.46 -7.52 -5.63
C ALA A 119 -0.86 -8.73 -6.49
N LEU A 120 -2.07 -9.26 -6.28
CA LEU A 120 -2.63 -10.37 -7.06
C LEU A 120 -3.23 -9.92 -8.40
N LEU A 121 -3.88 -8.75 -8.44
CA LEU A 121 -4.45 -8.18 -9.67
C LEU A 121 -3.37 -7.72 -10.67
N GLY A 122 -2.19 -7.35 -10.17
CA GLY A 122 -1.08 -6.86 -10.98
C GLY A 122 -1.17 -5.35 -11.26
N ASP A 123 -0.61 -4.94 -12.39
CA ASP A 123 -0.33 -3.53 -12.65
C ASP A 123 -1.58 -2.70 -13.03
N GLY A 124 -2.56 -3.30 -13.71
CA GLY A 124 -3.76 -2.60 -14.17
C GLY A 124 -3.52 -1.64 -15.34
N ALA A 125 -4.53 -0.84 -15.68
CA ALA A 125 -4.46 0.13 -16.78
C ALA A 125 -3.41 1.25 -16.50
N TYR A 126 -2.85 1.81 -17.57
CA TYR A 126 -1.90 2.95 -17.55
C TYR A 126 -0.67 2.81 -16.64
N ALA A 127 -0.29 1.59 -16.27
CA ALA A 127 0.92 1.34 -15.50
C ALA A 127 2.17 1.61 -16.35
N LEU A 128 3.21 2.19 -15.76
CA LEU A 128 4.55 2.30 -16.36
C LEU A 128 5.31 0.96 -16.35
N SER A 129 4.59 -0.18 -16.35
CA SER A 129 5.11 -1.53 -16.08
C SER A 129 6.38 -1.85 -16.88
N THR A 130 7.35 -2.46 -16.20
CA THR A 130 8.53 -3.07 -16.82
C THR A 130 8.41 -4.60 -17.01
N GLY A 131 7.26 -5.23 -16.69
CA GLY A 131 7.14 -6.68 -16.84
C GLY A 131 5.85 -7.33 -16.37
N SER A 132 4.84 -7.39 -17.25
CA SER A 132 3.95 -8.56 -17.45
C SER A 132 3.03 -8.43 -18.68
N ALA A 133 3.43 -7.64 -19.68
CA ALA A 133 2.63 -7.41 -20.90
C ALA A 133 2.96 -8.41 -22.04
N LYS A 134 3.29 -9.67 -21.74
CA LYS A 134 3.42 -10.74 -22.75
C LYS A 134 2.85 -12.07 -22.27
N THR A 135 1.54 -12.12 -22.09
CA THR A 135 0.80 -13.39 -22.15
C THR A 135 -0.58 -13.17 -22.76
N SER A 136 -0.61 -12.60 -23.96
CA SER A 136 -1.77 -12.74 -24.84
C SER A 136 -1.25 -13.02 -26.25
N GLY A 137 -1.40 -14.27 -26.70
CA GLY A 137 -1.09 -14.65 -28.06
C GLY A 137 -0.67 -16.11 -28.25
N SER A 138 -1.46 -17.10 -27.81
CA SER A 138 -1.35 -18.44 -28.44
C SER A 138 -2.52 -19.41 -28.29
N LEU A 139 -3.62 -19.11 -27.56
CA LEU A 139 -4.69 -20.12 -27.35
C LEU A 139 -5.89 -20.03 -28.30
N SER A 140 -5.86 -19.19 -29.35
CA SER A 140 -6.98 -19.06 -30.30
C SER A 140 -6.74 -19.71 -31.67
N ALA A 141 -5.83 -20.69 -31.80
CA ALA A 141 -5.48 -21.27 -33.10
C ALA A 141 -5.46 -22.81 -33.15
N ARG A 142 -6.19 -23.51 -32.27
CA ARG A 142 -6.34 -24.97 -32.36
C ARG A 142 -7.76 -25.44 -32.02
N SER A 143 -8.69 -25.18 -32.93
CA SER A 143 -9.85 -26.05 -33.21
C SER A 143 -10.65 -25.44 -34.36
N ALA A 144 -10.12 -25.61 -35.57
CA ALA A 144 -10.89 -25.69 -36.80
C ALA A 144 -10.81 -27.15 -37.27
#